data_AF-A0A357AFP9-F1
#
_entry.id   AF-A0A357AFP9-F1
#
_cell.length_a   1.000
_cell.length_b   1.000
_cell.length_c   1.000
_cell.angle_alpha   90.00
_cell.angle_beta   90.00
_cell.angle_gamma   90.00
#
_symmetry.space_group_name_H-M   'P 1'
#
loop_
_entity.id
_entity.type
_entity.pdbx_description
1 polymer ?
#
loop_
_entity_poly.entity_id
_entity_poly.type
_entity_poly.pdbx_seq_one_letter_code
_entity_poly.pdbx_strand_id
1 'polypeptide(L)'
;MTEKLSPTTDFESVSQQAQQGVMLSPSPISLEETQDSIAEIIEAYPKKVARKRSKHIVVRDPSIPEQEINANARTTPGIITQRGCAFAGCKGVVVGPFGDCVHIVHGPIGCSYYSWLTRRNQFKPREDGKDFLHYCFSTDLNEHDVVFGGVNKLKQAVQEAYDIFQPKSITIHSTCPVGLIGDDIQGAAREMTQKLGLPVVAFNCEGYKGVSQSAGHHIANNGFFQHWIGNDTETEEIEGFTVNLMGEYNIGGDSWEIERVLEKCGIKVVSTFSGDASYDDAIKAHLAKINLVMCHRSINYMANMMEEKYGTPWMKVNFIGVHAFAKSLRKIAKFFNDPALTKRVEDVIVEELAIAEAQLTQYRKRLEGKTVFLFVGGSRAHHYQELFADLGMKTIVAGYEFAHRDDYEGRQALPNIKVDADSRNIEELDVERDPERYNPPSDAEMERLRNENIMNDYKGMMPDMGEGTLLVDNISHHELDVLIKRFKPDLIGSGIKDKYVIEKFGVPCKQLHNYDYGGPFAGFRGAVNFAKDVDLRVNSPTWQYIKAPWD
;
A
#
# COMPACT_ATOMS: atom_id res chain seq x y z
N MET A 1 -32.13 24.14 -28.27
CA MET A 1 -30.74 23.93 -28.69
C MET A 1 -29.89 25.05 -28.12
N THR A 2 -29.40 24.86 -26.90
CA THR A 2 -28.31 25.65 -26.29
C THR A 2 -27.82 24.81 -25.11
N GLU A 3 -27.06 23.76 -25.42
CA GLU A 3 -26.17 23.13 -24.43
C GLU A 3 -25.14 24.18 -24.02
N LYS A 4 -25.28 24.71 -22.82
CA LYS A 4 -24.15 25.32 -22.13
C LYS A 4 -23.33 24.17 -21.53
N LEU A 5 -22.49 23.56 -22.36
CA LEU A 5 -21.35 22.79 -21.87
C LEU A 5 -20.41 23.76 -21.15
N SER A 6 -20.04 23.43 -19.91
CA SER A 6 -19.19 24.29 -19.09
C SER A 6 -17.74 24.19 -19.59
N PRO A 7 -16.95 25.28 -19.64
CA PRO A 7 -15.56 25.24 -20.12
C PRO A 7 -14.60 24.36 -19.31
N THR A 8 -15.00 23.93 -18.10
CA THR A 8 -14.13 23.17 -17.17
C THR A 8 -14.16 21.65 -17.43
N THR A 9 -15.27 21.11 -17.93
CA THR A 9 -15.43 19.68 -18.23
C THR A 9 -14.63 19.23 -19.46
N ASP A 10 -14.39 20.14 -20.43
CA ASP A 10 -13.58 19.84 -21.61
C ASP A 10 -12.08 19.82 -21.30
N PHE A 11 -11.59 20.71 -20.43
CA PHE A 11 -10.17 20.74 -20.06
C PHE A 11 -9.77 19.51 -19.23
N GLU A 12 -10.61 19.09 -18.29
CA GLU A 12 -10.35 17.91 -17.47
C GLU A 12 -10.36 16.62 -18.31
N SER A 13 -11.35 16.45 -19.18
CA SER A 13 -11.43 15.26 -20.03
C SER A 13 -10.22 15.16 -20.98
N VAL A 14 -9.76 16.29 -21.52
CA VAL A 14 -8.54 16.36 -22.35
C VAL A 14 -7.28 16.06 -21.54
N SER A 15 -7.16 16.56 -20.31
CA SER A 15 -5.99 16.31 -19.45
C SER A 15 -5.94 14.88 -18.92
N GLN A 16 -7.08 14.27 -18.60
CA GLN A 16 -7.17 12.85 -18.28
C GLN A 16 -6.79 11.96 -19.48
N GLN A 17 -7.26 12.29 -20.69
CA GLN A 17 -6.85 11.58 -21.91
C GLN A 17 -5.35 11.75 -22.17
N ALA A 18 -4.78 12.92 -21.91
CA ALA A 18 -3.35 13.15 -22.02
C ALA A 18 -2.56 12.30 -21.02
N GLN A 19 -2.98 12.24 -19.75
CA GLN A 19 -2.38 11.38 -18.72
C GLN A 19 -2.37 9.91 -19.16
N GLN A 20 -3.52 9.38 -19.61
CA GLN A 20 -3.62 8.01 -20.09
C GLN A 20 -2.76 7.79 -21.35
N GLY A 21 -2.69 8.77 -22.24
CA GLY A 21 -1.81 8.76 -23.41
C GLY A 21 -0.33 8.63 -23.04
N VAL A 22 0.12 9.31 -21.97
CA VAL A 22 1.48 9.15 -21.43
C VAL A 22 1.67 7.74 -20.86
N MET A 23 0.72 7.21 -20.08
CA MET A 23 0.86 5.88 -19.47
C MET A 23 0.89 4.74 -20.49
N LEU A 24 0.08 4.82 -21.54
CA LEU A 24 -0.06 3.76 -22.55
C LEU A 24 0.85 3.90 -23.77
N SER A 25 1.54 5.03 -23.93
CA SER A 25 2.51 5.22 -25.02
C SER A 25 3.56 4.10 -25.05
N PRO A 26 4.09 3.71 -26.21
CA PRO A 26 5.19 2.74 -26.27
C PRO A 26 6.41 3.21 -25.48
N SER A 27 7.20 2.25 -25.00
CA SER A 27 8.50 2.49 -24.40
C SER A 27 9.39 3.25 -25.40
N PRO A 28 10.13 4.28 -24.95
CA PRO A 28 11.15 4.92 -25.78
C PRO A 28 12.40 4.03 -25.95
N ILE A 29 12.52 2.95 -25.18
CA ILE A 29 13.58 1.95 -25.31
C ILE A 29 13.15 0.91 -26.35
N SER A 30 14.04 0.57 -27.28
CA SER A 30 13.73 -0.41 -28.31
C SER A 30 13.52 -1.81 -27.71
N LEU A 31 12.71 -2.62 -28.39
CA LEU A 31 12.49 -4.02 -27.97
C LEU A 31 13.80 -4.82 -27.98
N GLU A 32 14.67 -4.57 -28.97
CA GLU A 32 16.00 -5.18 -29.08
C GLU A 32 16.87 -4.85 -27.86
N GLU A 33 16.98 -3.56 -27.50
CA GLU A 33 17.76 -3.13 -26.34
C GLU A 33 17.21 -3.69 -25.02
N THR A 34 15.88 -3.81 -24.93
CA THR A 34 15.21 -4.44 -23.80
C THR A 34 15.57 -5.93 -23.71
N GLN A 35 15.50 -6.67 -24.81
CA GLN A 35 15.83 -8.09 -24.87
C GLN A 35 17.32 -8.34 -24.57
N ASP A 36 18.22 -7.53 -25.11
CA ASP A 36 19.66 -7.58 -24.83
C ASP A 36 19.96 -7.35 -23.35
N SER A 37 19.28 -6.39 -22.72
CA SER A 37 19.44 -6.11 -21.29
C SER A 37 18.97 -7.29 -20.43
N ILE A 38 17.85 -7.94 -20.81
CA ILE A 38 17.38 -9.16 -20.13
C ILE A 38 18.38 -10.30 -20.33
N ALA A 39 18.93 -10.47 -21.53
CA ALA A 39 19.92 -11.50 -21.79
C ALA A 39 21.19 -11.31 -20.93
N GLU A 40 21.71 -10.08 -20.84
CA GLU A 40 22.85 -9.73 -19.98
C GLU A 40 22.59 -10.06 -18.51
N ILE A 41 21.42 -9.66 -17.99
CA ILE A 41 20.99 -9.96 -16.62
C ILE A 41 20.99 -11.47 -16.36
N ILE A 42 20.42 -12.24 -17.29
CA ILE A 42 20.20 -13.67 -17.10
C ILE A 42 21.50 -14.47 -17.26
N GLU A 43 22.40 -14.05 -18.15
CA GLU A 43 23.71 -14.68 -18.38
C GLU A 43 24.64 -14.56 -17.16
N ALA A 44 24.55 -13.45 -16.41
CA ALA A 44 25.36 -13.25 -15.21
C ALA A 44 25.01 -14.23 -14.06
N TYR A 45 23.82 -14.84 -14.10
CA TYR A 45 23.36 -15.72 -13.04
C TYR A 45 23.79 -17.18 -13.23
N PRO A 46 24.03 -17.93 -12.13
CA PRO A 46 24.11 -19.39 -12.20
C PRO A 46 22.85 -19.98 -12.84
N LYS A 47 22.99 -21.01 -13.69
CA LYS A 47 21.90 -21.60 -14.50
C LYS A 47 20.57 -21.81 -13.75
N LYS A 48 20.63 -22.27 -12.50
CA LYS A 48 19.43 -22.49 -11.66
C LYS A 48 18.73 -21.17 -11.30
N VAL A 49 19.51 -20.14 -10.97
CA VAL A 49 19.01 -18.80 -10.64
C VAL A 49 18.48 -18.12 -11.90
N ALA A 50 19.23 -18.17 -13.01
CA ALA A 50 18.85 -17.67 -14.32
C ALA A 50 17.45 -18.16 -14.75
N ARG A 51 17.24 -19.48 -14.74
CA ARG A 51 15.95 -20.11 -15.07
C ARG A 51 14.80 -19.68 -14.14
N LYS A 52 15.09 -19.37 -12.87
CA LYS A 52 14.07 -18.90 -11.93
C LYS A 52 13.76 -17.42 -12.21
N ARG A 53 14.79 -16.58 -12.27
CA ARG A 53 14.67 -15.12 -12.45
C ARG A 53 14.04 -14.73 -13.79
N SER A 54 14.29 -15.48 -14.86
CA SER A 54 13.68 -15.21 -16.18
C SER A 54 12.15 -15.19 -16.14
N LYS A 55 11.51 -15.88 -15.19
CA LYS A 55 10.05 -15.90 -15.03
C LYS A 55 9.49 -14.69 -14.28
N HIS A 56 10.34 -13.91 -13.64
CA HIS A 56 9.98 -12.71 -12.89
C HIS A 56 10.20 -11.43 -13.71
N ILE A 57 10.56 -11.56 -14.99
CA ILE A 57 10.87 -10.44 -15.88
C ILE A 57 9.98 -10.59 -17.11
N VAL A 58 9.14 -9.60 -17.39
CA VAL A 58 8.18 -9.62 -18.51
C VAL A 58 8.26 -8.30 -19.27
N VAL A 59 8.42 -8.38 -20.59
CA VAL A 59 8.26 -7.23 -21.48
C VAL A 59 6.79 -7.10 -21.83
N ARG A 60 6.22 -5.90 -21.68
CA ARG A 60 4.80 -5.64 -21.95
C ARG A 60 4.51 -5.68 -23.46
N ASP A 61 3.57 -6.53 -23.85
CA ASP A 61 3.07 -6.67 -25.22
C ASP A 61 1.53 -6.63 -25.22
N PRO A 62 0.90 -5.49 -25.59
CA PRO A 62 -0.56 -5.34 -25.64
C PRO A 62 -1.27 -6.31 -26.59
N SER A 63 -0.57 -6.92 -27.53
CA SER A 63 -1.14 -7.93 -28.42
C SER A 63 -1.38 -9.29 -27.73
N ILE A 64 -0.77 -9.50 -26.56
CA ILE A 64 -0.95 -10.69 -25.72
C ILE A 64 -1.89 -10.30 -24.56
N PRO A 65 -3.17 -10.70 -24.59
CA PRO A 65 -4.15 -10.26 -23.59
C PRO A 65 -3.86 -10.77 -22.17
N GLU A 66 -3.27 -11.96 -22.06
CA GLU A 66 -2.94 -12.61 -20.78
C GLU A 66 -1.44 -12.91 -20.72
N GLN A 67 -0.66 -11.92 -20.27
CA GLN A 67 0.76 -12.10 -19.96
C GLN A 67 0.92 -12.50 -18.49
N GLU A 68 1.60 -13.61 -18.24
CA GLU A 68 1.86 -14.12 -16.89
C GLU A 68 3.24 -13.69 -16.38
N ILE A 69 3.31 -13.29 -15.11
CA ILE A 69 4.57 -13.06 -14.39
C ILE A 69 4.63 -13.96 -13.15
N ASN A 70 5.80 -14.51 -12.85
CA ASN A 70 5.99 -15.17 -11.56
C ASN A 70 6.18 -14.11 -10.47
N ALA A 71 5.36 -14.18 -9.43
CA ALA A 71 5.37 -13.24 -8.31
C ALA A 71 5.11 -13.98 -6.99
N ASN A 72 5.38 -13.33 -5.86
CA ASN A 72 5.23 -13.91 -4.51
C ASN A 72 5.94 -15.28 -4.32
N ALA A 73 7.04 -15.52 -5.04
CA ALA A 73 7.87 -16.72 -4.83
C ALA A 73 9.03 -16.42 -3.87
N ARG A 74 9.61 -17.45 -3.23
CA ARG A 74 10.75 -17.30 -2.32
C ARG A 74 11.92 -16.52 -2.93
N THR A 75 12.52 -15.61 -2.18
CA THR A 75 13.75 -14.92 -2.56
C THR A 75 14.89 -15.92 -2.81
N THR A 76 15.67 -15.69 -3.88
CA THR A 76 16.91 -16.43 -4.13
C THR A 76 17.97 -16.02 -3.10
N PRO A 77 18.55 -16.96 -2.31
CA PRO A 77 19.59 -16.62 -1.34
C PRO A 77 20.80 -15.94 -1.98
N GLY A 78 21.33 -14.91 -1.31
CA GLY A 78 22.52 -14.17 -1.77
C GLY A 78 22.28 -13.16 -2.91
N ILE A 79 21.05 -13.04 -3.43
CA ILE A 79 20.76 -12.18 -4.60
C ILE A 79 20.66 -10.68 -4.26
N ILE A 80 20.72 -10.30 -2.98
CA ILE A 80 20.50 -8.93 -2.47
C ILE A 80 19.10 -8.43 -2.88
N THR A 81 18.09 -8.86 -2.12
CA THR A 81 16.68 -8.46 -2.29
C THR A 81 16.37 -7.18 -1.51
N GLN A 82 15.31 -6.48 -1.94
CA GLN A 82 14.73 -5.36 -1.21
C GLN A 82 13.70 -5.79 -0.14
N ARG A 83 13.26 -7.05 -0.12
CA ARG A 83 12.21 -7.54 0.78
C ARG A 83 12.56 -7.45 2.26
N GLY A 84 11.51 -7.35 3.08
CA GLY A 84 11.52 -7.59 4.52
C GLY A 84 10.91 -8.94 4.88
N CYS A 85 10.28 -9.02 6.06
CA CYS A 85 9.73 -10.25 6.63
C CYS A 85 8.26 -10.09 7.05
N ALA A 86 7.60 -11.20 7.44
CA ALA A 86 6.21 -11.18 7.90
C ALA A 86 5.99 -10.26 9.11
N PHE A 87 6.90 -10.23 10.09
CA PHE A 87 6.82 -9.29 11.22
C PHE A 87 6.72 -7.83 10.75
N ALA A 88 7.52 -7.45 9.74
CA ALA A 88 7.48 -6.10 9.20
C ALA A 88 6.13 -5.77 8.53
N GLY A 89 5.55 -6.72 7.79
CA GLY A 89 4.22 -6.57 7.20
C GLY A 89 3.09 -6.52 8.24
N CYS A 90 3.20 -7.32 9.30
CA CYS A 90 2.19 -7.37 10.36
C CYS A 90 2.32 -6.14 11.29
N LYS A 91 3.34 -6.12 12.15
CA LYS A 91 3.56 -5.05 13.13
C LYS A 91 3.91 -3.73 12.45
N GLY A 92 4.87 -3.74 11.54
CA GLY A 92 5.43 -2.51 10.97
C GLY A 92 4.52 -1.77 9.99
N VAL A 93 3.64 -2.49 9.29
CA VAL A 93 2.78 -1.93 8.23
C VAL A 93 1.31 -1.86 8.64
N VAL A 94 0.69 -2.99 9.01
CA VAL A 94 -0.77 -3.06 9.20
C VAL A 94 -1.19 -2.72 10.62
N VAL A 95 -0.49 -3.24 11.64
CA VAL A 95 -0.93 -3.07 13.04
C VAL A 95 -0.35 -1.82 13.69
N GLY A 96 0.93 -1.52 13.46
CA GLY A 96 1.65 -0.45 14.14
C GLY A 96 1.10 0.99 13.99
N PRO A 97 0.33 1.34 12.94
CA PRO A 97 -0.26 2.68 12.83
C PRO A 97 -1.39 3.01 13.82
N PHE A 98 -1.90 2.05 14.60
CA PHE A 98 -2.92 2.30 15.62
C PHE A 98 -2.32 3.00 16.86
N GLY A 99 -2.36 4.34 16.88
CA GLY A 99 -1.60 5.14 17.84
C GLY A 99 -2.12 5.09 19.27
N ASP A 100 -3.37 4.71 19.52
CA ASP A 100 -3.97 4.60 20.86
C ASP A 100 -3.81 3.20 21.49
N CYS A 101 -3.10 2.31 20.80
CA CYS A 101 -2.83 0.93 21.21
C CYS A 101 -1.35 0.74 21.59
N VAL A 102 -1.08 -0.13 22.56
CA VAL A 102 0.30 -0.53 22.87
C VAL A 102 0.67 -1.77 22.07
N HIS A 103 1.78 -1.70 21.33
CA HIS A 103 2.24 -2.77 20.44
C HIS A 103 3.52 -3.43 20.97
N ILE A 104 3.39 -4.54 21.71
CA ILE A 104 4.51 -5.26 22.31
C ILE A 104 5.14 -6.19 21.29
N VAL A 105 6.42 -5.98 21.00
CA VAL A 105 7.24 -6.89 20.20
C VAL A 105 7.82 -7.98 21.11
N HIS A 106 7.30 -9.19 20.98
CA HIS A 106 7.78 -10.34 21.73
C HIS A 106 8.98 -10.96 21.01
N GLY A 107 10.17 -10.59 21.48
CA GLY A 107 11.42 -10.94 20.81
C GLY A 107 12.63 -10.25 21.42
N PRO A 108 13.84 -10.56 20.91
CA PRO A 108 15.02 -9.75 21.17
C PRO A 108 14.84 -8.33 20.64
N ILE A 109 15.62 -7.38 21.18
CA ILE A 109 15.41 -5.94 20.97
C ILE A 109 15.37 -5.45 19.51
N GLY A 110 16.08 -6.14 18.60
CA GLY A 110 16.29 -5.66 17.22
C GLY A 110 14.99 -5.43 16.44
N CYS A 111 14.03 -6.36 16.50
CA CYS A 111 12.75 -6.23 15.80
C CYS A 111 11.96 -5.01 16.27
N SER A 112 12.04 -4.71 17.57
CA SER A 112 11.39 -3.53 18.15
C SER A 112 12.10 -2.25 17.71
N TYR A 113 13.42 -2.19 17.86
CA TYR A 113 14.24 -1.02 17.51
C TYR A 113 14.11 -0.64 16.03
N TYR A 114 14.25 -1.59 15.10
CA TYR A 114 14.18 -1.30 13.66
C TYR A 114 12.75 -1.04 13.15
N SER A 115 11.72 -1.24 13.99
CA SER A 115 10.33 -0.87 13.70
C SER A 115 9.86 0.36 14.49
N TRP A 116 10.78 1.06 15.16
CA TRP A 116 10.48 2.30 15.87
C TRP A 116 10.47 3.49 14.89
N LEU A 117 9.30 3.73 14.30
CA LEU A 117 9.05 4.85 13.36
C LEU A 117 10.04 5.01 12.20
N THR A 118 10.66 3.91 11.78
CA THR A 118 11.34 3.81 10.48
C THR A 118 10.35 3.96 9.32
N ARG A 119 9.06 3.72 9.58
CA ARG A 119 7.92 4.02 8.71
C ARG A 119 7.14 5.23 9.25
N ARG A 120 6.90 6.23 8.40
CA ARG A 120 6.35 7.55 8.77
C ARG A 120 4.82 7.62 8.84
N ASN A 121 4.18 6.60 9.40
CA ASN A 121 2.74 6.68 9.72
C ASN A 121 2.55 7.87 10.66
N GLN A 122 1.50 8.67 10.49
CA GLN A 122 1.19 9.78 11.38
C GLN A 122 -0.09 9.50 12.16
N PHE A 123 -0.16 10.00 13.39
CA PHE A 123 -1.31 9.86 14.28
C PHE A 123 -1.54 11.17 15.05
N LYS A 124 -2.81 11.46 15.35
CA LYS A 124 -3.25 12.56 16.21
C LYS A 124 -4.00 11.97 17.41
N PRO A 125 -3.60 12.28 18.65
CA PRO A 125 -4.33 11.83 19.82
C PRO A 125 -5.77 12.35 19.79
N ARG A 126 -6.70 11.53 20.28
CA ARG A 126 -8.11 11.90 20.48
C ARG A 126 -8.26 12.62 21.84
N GLU A 127 -9.50 12.87 22.28
CA GLU A 127 -9.78 13.62 23.52
C GLU A 127 -9.11 13.05 24.78
N ASP A 128 -8.87 11.73 24.81
CA ASP A 128 -8.19 11.07 25.93
C ASP A 128 -6.66 11.25 25.95
N GLY A 129 -6.10 11.90 24.93
CA GLY A 129 -4.69 12.26 24.83
C GLY A 129 -3.74 11.09 24.57
N LYS A 130 -4.25 9.87 24.33
CA LYS A 130 -3.40 8.69 24.16
C LYS A 130 -2.72 8.69 22.80
N ASP A 131 -1.39 8.58 22.82
CA ASP A 131 -0.55 8.39 21.64
C ASP A 131 0.72 7.62 22.03
N PHE A 132 0.80 6.40 21.54
CA PHE A 132 1.91 5.47 21.75
C PHE A 132 2.69 5.19 20.47
N LEU A 133 2.35 5.85 19.35
CA LEU A 133 2.99 5.64 18.05
C LEU A 133 4.50 5.89 18.11
N HIS A 134 4.92 6.86 18.93
CA HIS A 134 6.31 7.25 19.14
C HIS A 134 7.09 6.38 20.13
N TYR A 135 6.52 5.28 20.61
CA TYR A 135 7.17 4.39 21.58
C TYR A 135 7.59 3.06 20.94
N CYS A 136 8.49 2.37 21.63
CA CYS A 136 9.06 1.10 21.24
C CYS A 136 8.91 0.12 22.40
N PHE A 137 7.89 -0.75 22.36
CA PHE A 137 7.60 -1.73 23.41
C PHE A 137 8.13 -3.11 23.01
N SER A 138 8.87 -3.75 23.92
CA SER A 138 9.42 -5.08 23.69
C SER A 138 9.55 -5.87 24.98
N THR A 139 9.51 -7.19 24.87
CA THR A 139 9.91 -8.07 25.97
C THR A 139 11.42 -8.23 26.10
N ASP A 140 12.20 -7.75 25.13
CA ASP A 140 13.67 -7.83 25.08
C ASP A 140 14.19 -9.20 25.50
N LEU A 141 13.81 -10.24 24.73
CA LEU A 141 14.16 -11.62 25.07
C LEU A 141 15.67 -11.82 25.07
N ASN A 142 16.17 -12.40 26.14
CA ASN A 142 17.58 -12.76 26.30
C ASN A 142 17.80 -14.27 26.20
N GLU A 143 19.02 -14.73 26.42
CA GLU A 143 19.38 -16.15 26.35
C GLU A 143 18.56 -17.04 27.30
N HIS A 144 18.29 -16.56 28.53
CA HIS A 144 17.45 -17.28 29.48
C HIS A 144 16.04 -17.49 28.93
N ASP A 145 15.44 -16.46 28.34
CA ASP A 145 14.11 -16.54 27.75
C ASP A 145 14.07 -17.49 26.54
N VAL A 146 15.16 -17.57 25.77
CA VAL A 146 15.28 -18.53 24.65
C VAL A 146 15.37 -19.97 25.15
N VAL A 147 16.04 -20.23 26.29
CA VAL A 147 16.21 -21.56 26.85
C VAL A 147 14.97 -22.05 27.60
N PHE A 148 14.33 -21.17 28.37
CA PHE A 148 13.26 -21.54 29.31
C PHE A 148 11.86 -21.03 28.90
N GLY A 149 11.74 -20.32 27.79
CA GLY A 149 10.50 -19.71 27.32
C GLY A 149 10.31 -18.28 27.83
N GLY A 150 9.68 -17.43 27.02
CA GLY A 150 9.47 -16.01 27.26
C GLY A 150 8.06 -15.64 27.74
N VAL A 151 7.12 -16.60 27.81
CA VAL A 151 5.69 -16.33 28.09
C VAL A 151 5.44 -15.59 29.41
N ASN A 152 6.16 -15.91 30.49
CA ASN A 152 5.97 -15.23 31.76
C ASN A 152 6.41 -13.76 31.69
N LYS A 153 7.54 -13.51 31.01
CA LYS A 153 8.05 -12.16 30.76
C LYS A 153 7.09 -11.36 29.86
N LEU A 154 6.47 -12.02 28.89
CA LEU A 154 5.43 -11.43 28.05
C LEU A 154 4.22 -10.98 28.88
N LYS A 155 3.66 -11.86 29.73
CA LYS A 155 2.53 -11.52 30.60
C LYS A 155 2.86 -10.37 31.55
N GLN A 156 4.08 -10.35 32.09
CA GLN A 156 4.57 -9.24 32.90
C GLN A 156 4.62 -7.94 32.08
N ALA A 157 5.19 -7.96 30.87
CA ALA A 157 5.24 -6.78 30.00
C ALA A 157 3.84 -6.26 29.62
N VAL A 158 2.87 -7.15 29.39
CA VAL A 158 1.46 -6.77 29.15
C VAL A 158 0.86 -6.10 30.38
N GLN A 159 1.10 -6.64 31.58
CA GLN A 159 0.63 -6.05 32.82
C GLN A 159 1.25 -4.65 33.05
N GLU A 160 2.56 -4.53 32.91
CA GLU A 160 3.27 -3.25 33.06
C GLU A 160 2.78 -2.21 32.04
N ALA A 161 2.58 -2.62 30.79
CA ALA A 161 2.03 -1.76 29.75
C ALA A 161 0.63 -1.24 30.12
N TYR A 162 -0.23 -2.12 30.65
CA TYR A 162 -1.55 -1.74 31.12
C TYR A 162 -1.49 -0.75 32.29
N ASP A 163 -0.70 -1.07 33.32
CA ASP A 163 -0.62 -0.27 34.54
C ASP A 163 -0.03 1.13 34.28
N ILE A 164 0.94 1.25 33.36
CA ILE A 164 1.64 2.50 33.05
C ILE A 164 0.89 3.35 32.03
N PHE A 165 0.42 2.75 30.93
CA PHE A 165 -0.08 3.49 29.77
C PHE A 165 -1.61 3.49 29.64
N GLN A 166 -2.29 2.56 30.30
CA GLN A 166 -3.75 2.40 30.25
C GLN A 166 -4.32 2.45 28.81
N PRO A 167 -3.80 1.66 27.85
CA PRO A 167 -4.20 1.75 26.44
C PRO A 167 -5.63 1.24 26.20
N LYS A 168 -6.17 1.50 25.00
CA LYS A 168 -7.47 0.95 24.56
C LYS A 168 -7.39 -0.54 24.22
N SER A 169 -6.27 -0.96 23.63
CA SER A 169 -5.95 -2.35 23.35
C SER A 169 -4.43 -2.58 23.44
N ILE A 170 -4.03 -3.83 23.69
CA ILE A 170 -2.63 -4.26 23.62
C ILE A 170 -2.52 -5.29 22.50
N THR A 171 -1.51 -5.15 21.64
CA THR A 171 -1.19 -6.18 20.64
C THR A 171 0.19 -6.77 20.86
N ILE A 172 0.32 -8.08 20.62
CA ILE A 172 1.54 -8.86 20.83
C ILE A 172 2.00 -9.39 19.48
N HIS A 173 3.27 -9.16 19.13
CA HIS A 173 3.83 -9.53 17.83
C HIS A 173 4.96 -10.52 18.01
N SER A 174 4.81 -11.73 17.47
CA SER A 174 5.89 -12.70 17.53
C SER A 174 7.04 -12.33 16.60
N THR A 175 8.25 -12.67 17.03
CA THR A 175 9.47 -12.58 16.21
C THR A 175 10.00 -13.99 15.96
N CYS A 176 11.05 -14.12 15.13
CA CYS A 176 11.60 -15.42 14.73
C CYS A 176 11.77 -16.46 15.85
N PRO A 177 12.36 -16.16 17.03
CA PRO A 177 12.57 -17.19 18.06
C PRO A 177 11.28 -17.70 18.70
N VAL A 178 10.23 -16.88 18.78
CA VAL A 178 9.01 -17.20 19.56
C VAL A 178 8.36 -18.51 19.13
N GLY A 179 8.13 -18.67 17.82
CA GLY A 179 7.55 -19.90 17.29
C GLY A 179 8.46 -21.13 17.37
N LEU A 180 9.76 -20.94 17.58
CA LEU A 180 10.76 -22.02 17.69
C LEU A 180 10.97 -22.49 19.12
N ILE A 181 10.84 -21.59 20.10
CA ILE A 181 10.96 -21.92 21.53
C ILE A 181 9.65 -22.45 22.13
N GLY A 182 8.55 -22.37 21.38
CA GLY A 182 7.26 -22.95 21.77
C GLY A 182 6.39 -22.03 22.65
N ASP A 183 6.64 -20.73 22.64
CA ASP A 183 5.86 -19.77 23.40
C ASP A 183 4.42 -19.63 22.84
N ASP A 184 3.42 -20.00 23.65
CA ASP A 184 2.00 -19.84 23.31
C ASP A 184 1.51 -18.41 23.60
N ILE A 185 1.81 -17.49 22.69
CA ILE A 185 1.38 -16.09 22.80
C ILE A 185 -0.14 -15.92 22.69
N GLN A 186 -0.84 -16.84 22.01
CA GLN A 186 -2.30 -16.80 21.89
C GLN A 186 -2.96 -17.14 23.22
N GLY A 187 -2.46 -18.17 23.92
CA GLY A 187 -2.85 -18.49 25.28
C GLY A 187 -2.59 -17.34 26.25
N ALA A 188 -1.41 -16.72 26.19
CA ALA A 188 -1.09 -15.55 27.01
C ALA A 188 -2.03 -14.36 26.75
N ALA A 189 -2.35 -14.08 25.48
CA ALA A 189 -3.27 -13.01 25.10
C ALA A 189 -4.70 -13.24 25.63
N ARG A 190 -5.23 -14.48 25.53
CA ARG A 190 -6.54 -14.83 26.10
C ARG A 190 -6.59 -14.64 27.61
N GLU A 191 -5.57 -15.11 28.33
CA GLU A 191 -5.47 -14.96 29.78
C GLU A 191 -5.41 -13.49 30.20
N MET A 192 -4.57 -12.69 29.53
CA MET A 192 -4.44 -11.27 29.85
C MET A 192 -5.68 -10.48 29.46
N THR A 193 -6.40 -10.84 28.40
CA THR A 193 -7.70 -10.25 28.05
C THR A 193 -8.71 -10.46 29.18
N GLN A 194 -8.84 -11.70 29.68
CA GLN A 194 -9.74 -12.02 30.78
C GLN A 194 -9.35 -11.31 32.08
N LYS A 195 -8.06 -11.22 32.37
CA LYS A 195 -7.54 -10.58 33.58
C LYS A 195 -7.73 -9.06 33.58
N LEU A 196 -7.47 -8.40 32.46
CA LEU A 196 -7.40 -6.93 32.38
C LEU A 196 -8.73 -6.29 31.94
N GLY A 197 -9.65 -7.07 31.36
CA GLY A 197 -10.92 -6.55 30.85
C GLY A 197 -10.77 -5.67 29.61
N LEU A 198 -9.67 -5.81 28.86
CA LEU A 198 -9.44 -5.12 27.58
C LEU A 198 -8.91 -6.10 26.52
N PRO A 199 -9.09 -5.84 25.23
CA PRO A 199 -8.63 -6.73 24.17
C PRO A 199 -7.10 -6.81 24.11
N VAL A 200 -6.55 -7.99 24.36
CA VAL A 200 -5.14 -8.32 24.10
C VAL A 200 -5.10 -9.27 22.90
N VAL A 201 -4.49 -8.83 21.79
CA VAL A 201 -4.49 -9.58 20.52
C VAL A 201 -3.08 -10.01 20.13
N ALA A 202 -2.89 -11.31 19.93
CA ALA A 202 -1.60 -11.87 19.52
C ALA A 202 -1.55 -12.13 18.00
N PHE A 203 -0.41 -11.81 17.39
CA PHE A 203 -0.12 -12.04 15.98
C PHE A 203 1.09 -12.95 15.85
N ASN A 204 0.87 -14.15 15.31
CA ASN A 204 1.95 -15.10 15.02
C ASN A 204 2.64 -14.74 13.69
N CYS A 205 3.36 -13.63 13.68
CA CYS A 205 4.01 -13.03 12.52
C CYS A 205 5.53 -13.25 12.47
N GLU A 206 6.00 -14.44 12.88
CA GLU A 206 7.42 -14.78 12.88
C GLU A 206 8.05 -14.51 11.50
N GLY A 207 9.25 -13.92 11.48
CA GLY A 207 9.83 -13.37 10.25
C GLY A 207 10.10 -14.39 9.13
N TYR A 208 10.13 -15.69 9.43
CA TYR A 208 10.31 -16.76 8.44
C TYR A 208 9.02 -17.21 7.76
N LYS A 209 7.84 -16.74 8.20
CA LYS A 209 6.56 -17.11 7.59
C LYS A 209 6.37 -16.45 6.24
N GLY A 210 5.87 -17.22 5.27
CA GLY A 210 5.77 -16.77 3.89
C GLY A 210 7.14 -16.44 3.29
N VAL A 211 7.15 -15.51 2.35
CA VAL A 211 8.37 -15.15 1.58
C VAL A 211 8.70 -13.66 1.62
N SER A 212 7.90 -12.86 2.33
CA SER A 212 7.94 -11.40 2.32
C SER A 212 7.01 -10.78 3.38
N GLN A 213 6.91 -9.45 3.39
CA GLN A 213 5.92 -8.68 4.16
C GLN A 213 4.46 -9.10 3.87
N SER A 214 4.18 -9.68 2.69
CA SER A 214 2.81 -10.05 2.29
C SER A 214 2.12 -11.01 3.27
N ALA A 215 2.85 -12.02 3.76
CA ALA A 215 2.32 -12.94 4.78
C ALA A 215 1.94 -12.22 6.08
N GLY A 216 2.74 -11.21 6.46
CA GLY A 216 2.45 -10.36 7.61
C GLY A 216 1.17 -9.56 7.45
N HIS A 217 0.88 -9.09 6.23
CA HIS A 217 -0.39 -8.42 5.95
C HIS A 217 -1.55 -9.37 6.20
N HIS A 218 -1.50 -10.57 5.64
CA HIS A 218 -2.58 -11.55 5.80
C HIS A 218 -2.81 -11.90 7.29
N ILE A 219 -1.75 -12.22 8.04
CA ILE A 219 -1.81 -12.50 9.48
C ILE A 219 -2.45 -11.34 10.26
N ALA A 220 -2.10 -10.09 9.93
CA ALA A 220 -2.68 -8.92 10.57
C ALA A 220 -4.17 -8.74 10.26
N ASN A 221 -4.57 -8.98 9.00
CA ASN A 221 -5.98 -8.89 8.60
C ASN A 221 -6.83 -9.91 9.35
N ASN A 222 -6.36 -11.16 9.47
CA ASN A 222 -7.07 -12.21 10.21
C ASN A 222 -7.26 -11.81 11.68
N GLY A 223 -6.18 -11.39 12.35
CA GLY A 223 -6.25 -11.01 13.76
C GLY A 223 -7.18 -9.83 14.01
N PHE A 224 -7.15 -8.79 13.17
CA PHE A 224 -8.11 -7.68 13.30
C PHE A 224 -9.54 -8.10 13.04
N PHE A 225 -9.78 -8.91 12.01
CA PHE A 225 -11.12 -9.34 11.63
C PHE A 225 -11.77 -10.17 12.74
N GLN A 226 -11.01 -11.11 13.31
CA GLN A 226 -11.50 -11.99 14.37
C GLN A 226 -11.70 -11.28 15.71
N HIS A 227 -10.85 -10.29 16.02
CA HIS A 227 -10.77 -9.76 17.38
C HIS A 227 -11.29 -8.35 17.55
N TRP A 228 -11.39 -7.52 16.50
CA TRP A 228 -11.79 -6.10 16.62
C TRP A 228 -13.04 -5.78 15.81
N ILE A 229 -13.09 -6.14 14.54
CA ILE A 229 -14.18 -5.73 13.64
C ILE A 229 -15.52 -6.27 14.16
N GLY A 230 -16.51 -5.38 14.34
CA GLY A 230 -17.84 -5.78 14.80
C GLY A 230 -18.03 -5.78 16.31
N ASN A 231 -17.00 -5.48 17.10
CA ASN A 231 -17.11 -5.52 18.57
C ASN A 231 -17.87 -4.32 19.17
N ASP A 232 -18.21 -3.31 18.38
CA ASP A 232 -19.13 -2.27 18.85
C ASP A 232 -20.54 -2.86 19.00
N THR A 233 -21.11 -2.69 20.18
CA THR A 233 -22.46 -3.16 20.52
C THR A 233 -23.43 -2.03 20.83
N GLU A 234 -22.97 -0.77 20.79
CA GLU A 234 -23.76 0.40 21.19
C GLU A 234 -24.28 1.18 19.98
N THR A 235 -23.58 1.14 18.85
CA THR A 235 -23.91 1.89 17.64
C THR A 235 -24.64 1.01 16.65
N GLU A 236 -25.90 1.31 16.36
CA GLU A 236 -26.69 0.56 15.38
C GLU A 236 -26.37 0.98 13.93
N GLU A 237 -26.29 2.29 13.67
CA GLU A 237 -26.01 2.84 12.34
C GLU A 237 -25.20 4.14 12.46
N ILE A 238 -24.42 4.45 11.43
CA ILE A 238 -23.83 5.77 11.23
C ILE A 238 -24.49 6.42 10.01
N GLU A 239 -25.26 7.48 10.24
CA GLU A 239 -26.00 8.19 9.18
C GLU A 239 -25.07 8.84 8.14
N GLY A 240 -25.61 9.04 6.94
CA GLY A 240 -24.96 9.74 5.84
C GLY A 240 -24.19 8.81 4.88
N PHE A 241 -23.21 9.41 4.18
CA PHE A 241 -22.38 8.72 3.20
C PHE A 241 -21.12 8.20 3.89
N THR A 242 -21.20 7.00 4.45
CA THR A 242 -20.15 6.42 5.29
C THR A 242 -19.25 5.47 4.50
N VAL A 243 -17.95 5.59 4.69
CA VAL A 243 -16.94 4.77 4.03
C VAL A 243 -15.86 4.32 5.01
N ASN A 244 -15.19 3.21 4.73
CA ASN A 244 -13.88 2.92 5.33
C ASN A 244 -12.78 3.23 4.34
N LEU A 245 -11.62 3.66 4.84
CA LEU A 245 -10.41 3.84 4.05
C LEU A 245 -9.46 2.66 4.29
N MET A 246 -9.42 1.72 3.35
CA MET A 246 -8.77 0.42 3.51
C MET A 246 -7.39 0.41 2.85
N GLY A 247 -6.36 0.01 3.60
CA GLY A 247 -4.99 -0.10 3.07
C GLY A 247 -4.34 1.27 2.82
N GLU A 248 -4.65 2.25 3.67
CA GLU A 248 -4.02 3.57 3.70
C GLU A 248 -3.44 3.80 5.10
N TYR A 249 -2.23 4.34 5.17
CA TYR A 249 -1.39 4.29 6.37
C TYR A 249 -0.90 5.66 6.85
N ASN A 250 -1.46 6.74 6.29
CA ASN A 250 -1.17 8.11 6.66
C ASN A 250 0.31 8.46 6.61
N ILE A 251 1.02 7.97 5.58
CA ILE A 251 2.45 8.26 5.42
C ILE A 251 2.61 9.75 5.16
N GLY A 252 3.29 10.46 6.05
CA GLY A 252 3.49 11.90 5.90
C GLY A 252 2.20 12.73 5.83
N GLY A 253 1.07 12.22 6.34
CA GLY A 253 -0.21 12.93 6.35
C GLY A 253 -1.16 12.60 5.19
N ASP A 254 -0.90 11.55 4.40
CA ASP A 254 -1.73 11.19 3.24
C ASP A 254 -3.22 11.02 3.57
N SER A 255 -3.57 10.30 4.65
CA SER A 255 -4.96 10.10 5.06
C SER A 255 -5.65 11.42 5.38
N TRP A 256 -4.96 12.35 6.06
CA TRP A 256 -5.55 13.64 6.43
C TRP A 256 -5.93 14.48 5.21
N GLU A 257 -5.14 14.45 4.14
CA GLU A 257 -5.49 15.15 2.91
C GLU A 257 -6.63 14.44 2.16
N ILE A 258 -6.68 13.10 2.19
CA ILE A 258 -7.79 12.33 1.62
C ILE A 258 -9.09 12.66 2.36
N GLU A 259 -9.08 12.56 3.68
CA GLU A 259 -10.20 12.83 4.58
C GLU A 259 -10.71 14.28 4.42
N ARG A 260 -9.81 15.27 4.36
CA ARG A 260 -10.20 16.67 4.11
C ARG A 260 -11.07 16.82 2.85
N VAL A 261 -10.71 16.13 1.76
CA VAL A 261 -11.45 16.20 0.50
C VAL A 261 -12.75 15.40 0.59
N LEU A 262 -12.75 14.21 1.19
CA LEU A 262 -13.96 13.41 1.41
C LEU A 262 -14.98 14.15 2.29
N GLU A 263 -14.54 14.77 3.38
CA GLU A 263 -15.38 15.59 4.26
C GLU A 263 -15.98 16.79 3.54
N LYS A 264 -15.19 17.47 2.68
CA LYS A 264 -15.70 18.57 1.84
C LYS A 264 -16.80 18.10 0.88
N CYS A 265 -16.71 16.85 0.41
CA CYS A 265 -17.76 16.17 -0.36
C CYS A 265 -18.94 15.68 0.52
N GLY A 266 -18.89 15.81 1.84
CA GLY A 266 -19.89 15.27 2.77
C GLY A 266 -19.83 13.77 2.99
N ILE A 267 -18.70 13.15 2.67
CA ILE A 267 -18.44 11.72 2.88
C ILE A 267 -17.71 11.58 4.22
N LYS A 268 -18.23 10.71 5.08
CA LYS A 268 -17.68 10.45 6.41
C LYS A 268 -16.84 9.17 6.38
N VAL A 269 -15.58 9.27 6.79
CA VAL A 269 -14.74 8.09 7.04
C VAL A 269 -15.09 7.55 8.43
N VAL A 270 -15.53 6.29 8.50
CA VAL A 270 -15.85 5.60 9.76
C VAL A 270 -14.59 5.04 10.39
N SER A 271 -13.75 4.42 9.57
CA SER A 271 -12.49 3.82 10.01
C SER A 271 -11.46 3.84 8.90
N THR A 272 -10.20 3.96 9.28
CA THR A 272 -9.05 3.84 8.39
C THR A 272 -8.23 2.62 8.82
N PHE A 273 -7.80 1.80 7.87
CA PHE A 273 -6.91 0.65 8.11
C PHE A 273 -5.57 0.91 7.42
N SER A 274 -4.60 1.52 8.12
CA SER A 274 -4.64 1.92 9.55
C SER A 274 -4.01 3.28 9.87
N GLY A 275 -3.77 4.14 8.87
CA GLY A 275 -3.21 5.47 9.10
C GLY A 275 -4.09 6.35 9.99
N ASP A 276 -3.51 6.96 11.03
CA ASP A 276 -4.24 7.73 12.06
C ASP A 276 -5.41 6.98 12.74
N ALA A 277 -5.36 5.64 12.74
CA ALA A 277 -6.47 4.83 13.20
C ALA A 277 -6.50 4.69 14.73
N SER A 278 -7.71 4.65 15.28
CA SER A 278 -7.98 4.36 16.69
C SER A 278 -8.68 3.02 16.84
N TYR A 279 -8.56 2.40 18.01
CA TYR A 279 -9.29 1.18 18.34
C TYR A 279 -10.81 1.39 18.26
N ASP A 280 -11.29 2.52 18.78
CA ASP A 280 -12.72 2.84 18.85
C ASP A 280 -13.35 2.99 17.45
N ASP A 281 -12.58 3.46 16.46
CA ASP A 281 -13.01 3.52 15.06
C ASP A 281 -12.96 2.13 14.39
N ALA A 282 -11.95 1.30 14.72
CA ALA A 282 -11.77 -0.02 14.12
C ALA A 282 -12.95 -0.96 14.41
N ILE A 283 -13.44 -0.96 15.65
CA ILE A 283 -14.56 -1.83 16.05
C ILE A 283 -15.88 -1.46 15.33
N LYS A 284 -15.99 -0.21 14.86
CA LYS A 284 -17.14 0.34 14.11
C LYS A 284 -17.02 0.18 12.60
N ALA A 285 -15.92 -0.35 12.07
CA ALA A 285 -15.69 -0.46 10.62
C ALA A 285 -16.82 -1.18 9.86
N HIS A 286 -17.47 -2.15 10.49
CA HIS A 286 -18.61 -2.87 9.92
C HIS A 286 -19.85 -2.00 9.64
N LEU A 287 -19.93 -0.78 10.19
CA LEU A 287 -21.05 0.16 10.01
C LEU A 287 -20.90 1.07 8.78
N ALA A 288 -19.78 0.98 8.04
CA ALA A 288 -19.61 1.73 6.80
C ALA A 288 -20.42 1.11 5.66
N LYS A 289 -20.91 1.95 4.74
CA LYS A 289 -21.66 1.49 3.56
C LYS A 289 -20.76 0.90 2.47
N ILE A 290 -19.47 1.23 2.46
CA ILE A 290 -18.49 0.70 1.50
C ILE A 290 -17.05 0.79 2.00
N ASN A 291 -16.24 -0.19 1.62
CA ASN A 291 -14.79 -0.23 1.80
C ASN A 291 -14.04 0.36 0.59
N LEU A 292 -13.26 1.43 0.79
CA LEU A 292 -12.43 2.05 -0.25
C LEU A 292 -11.01 1.48 -0.19
N VAL A 293 -10.68 0.59 -1.13
CA VAL A 293 -9.39 -0.13 -1.15
C VAL A 293 -8.32 0.66 -1.89
N MET A 294 -7.43 1.30 -1.13
CA MET A 294 -6.19 1.94 -1.61
C MET A 294 -5.14 0.86 -1.91
N CYS A 295 -4.42 0.37 -0.90
CA CYS A 295 -3.43 -0.69 -1.10
C CYS A 295 -4.10 -2.08 -1.19
N HIS A 296 -4.32 -2.57 -2.40
CA HIS A 296 -4.94 -3.88 -2.63
C HIS A 296 -4.19 -5.01 -1.92
N ARG A 297 -2.87 -5.13 -2.14
CA ARG A 297 -2.06 -6.24 -1.62
C ARG A 297 -2.15 -6.43 -0.10
N SER A 298 -2.26 -5.36 0.67
CA SER A 298 -2.19 -5.45 2.13
C SER A 298 -3.54 -5.61 2.82
N ILE A 299 -4.65 -5.28 2.16
CA ILE A 299 -5.96 -5.20 2.83
C ILE A 299 -7.10 -5.93 2.10
N ASN A 300 -6.86 -6.48 0.90
CA ASN A 300 -7.92 -7.18 0.15
C ASN A 300 -8.53 -8.34 0.94
N TYR A 301 -7.77 -8.97 1.85
CA TYR A 301 -8.25 -10.00 2.76
C TYR A 301 -9.40 -9.49 3.62
N MET A 302 -9.18 -8.42 4.39
CA MET A 302 -10.22 -7.80 5.22
C MET A 302 -11.39 -7.32 4.38
N ALA A 303 -11.14 -6.73 3.21
CA ALA A 303 -12.21 -6.27 2.33
C ALA A 303 -13.14 -7.42 1.88
N ASN A 304 -12.58 -8.56 1.48
CA ASN A 304 -13.36 -9.75 1.12
C ASN A 304 -14.09 -10.32 2.35
N MET A 305 -13.41 -10.44 3.49
CA MET A 305 -14.02 -10.98 4.72
C MET A 305 -15.17 -10.10 5.23
N MET A 306 -15.07 -8.78 5.12
CA MET A 306 -16.15 -7.85 5.47
C MET A 306 -17.32 -7.92 4.47
N GLU A 307 -17.04 -8.10 3.18
CA GLU A 307 -18.07 -8.34 2.18
C GLU A 307 -18.82 -9.65 2.45
N GLU A 308 -18.11 -10.72 2.82
CA GLU A 308 -18.71 -12.01 3.12
C GLU A 308 -19.51 -12.00 4.44
N LYS A 309 -18.96 -11.44 5.52
CA LYS A 309 -19.62 -11.46 6.83
C LYS A 309 -20.72 -10.42 6.99
N TYR A 310 -20.47 -9.18 6.57
CA TYR A 310 -21.38 -8.04 6.81
C TYR A 310 -22.10 -7.57 5.55
N GLY A 311 -21.73 -8.07 4.38
CA GLY A 311 -22.28 -7.56 3.12
C GLY A 311 -21.68 -6.22 2.69
N THR A 312 -20.70 -5.67 3.43
CA THR A 312 -20.06 -4.39 3.11
C THR A 312 -19.19 -4.53 1.86
N PRO A 313 -19.60 -4.00 0.71
CA PRO A 313 -18.89 -4.24 -0.52
C PRO A 313 -17.62 -3.36 -0.57
N TRP A 314 -16.77 -3.57 -1.57
CA TRP A 314 -15.55 -2.79 -1.71
C TRP A 314 -15.28 -2.32 -3.14
N MET A 315 -14.57 -1.20 -3.27
CA MET A 315 -14.09 -0.72 -4.56
C MET A 315 -12.61 -0.34 -4.50
N LYS A 316 -11.89 -0.63 -5.60
CA LYS A 316 -10.55 -0.10 -5.80
C LYS A 316 -10.60 1.40 -6.07
N VAL A 317 -9.83 2.17 -5.30
CA VAL A 317 -9.62 3.62 -5.46
C VAL A 317 -8.13 3.94 -5.60
N ASN A 318 -7.79 5.07 -6.20
CA ASN A 318 -6.44 5.64 -6.15
C ASN A 318 -6.55 7.14 -5.85
N PHE A 319 -6.02 7.55 -4.71
CA PHE A 319 -5.99 8.94 -4.27
C PHE A 319 -4.62 9.62 -4.48
N ILE A 320 -3.72 8.99 -5.25
CA ILE A 320 -2.42 9.53 -5.66
C ILE A 320 -2.52 10.06 -7.10
N GLY A 321 -2.40 11.37 -7.29
CA GLY A 321 -2.59 12.03 -8.59
C GLY A 321 -3.94 12.75 -8.69
N VAL A 322 -3.98 13.86 -9.44
CA VAL A 322 -5.17 14.72 -9.48
C VAL A 322 -6.32 14.06 -10.25
N HIS A 323 -6.02 13.47 -11.41
CA HIS A 323 -7.02 12.77 -12.22
C HIS A 323 -7.44 11.44 -11.60
N ALA A 324 -6.50 10.72 -10.98
CA ALA A 324 -6.77 9.48 -10.26
C ALA A 324 -7.73 9.71 -9.07
N PHE A 325 -7.49 10.78 -8.31
CA PHE A 325 -8.37 11.15 -7.19
C PHE A 325 -9.75 11.58 -7.69
N ALA A 326 -9.83 12.47 -8.69
CA ALA A 326 -11.11 12.87 -9.28
C ALA A 326 -11.92 11.66 -9.79
N LYS A 327 -11.27 10.73 -10.50
CA LYS A 327 -11.88 9.46 -10.94
C LYS A 327 -12.39 8.63 -9.76
N SER A 328 -11.64 8.53 -8.68
CA SER A 328 -12.04 7.79 -7.49
C SER A 328 -13.24 8.44 -6.76
N LEU A 329 -13.26 9.77 -6.64
CA LEU A 329 -14.39 10.51 -6.08
C LEU A 329 -15.68 10.28 -6.90
N ARG A 330 -15.58 10.28 -8.23
CA ARG A 330 -16.70 9.95 -9.13
C ARG A 330 -17.20 8.52 -8.94
N LYS A 331 -16.31 7.55 -8.75
CA LYS A 331 -16.72 6.17 -8.41
C LYS A 331 -17.52 6.14 -7.10
N ILE A 332 -17.08 6.88 -6.09
CA ILE A 332 -17.77 6.96 -4.80
C ILE A 332 -19.16 7.61 -4.97
N ALA A 333 -19.27 8.72 -5.70
CA ALA A 333 -20.55 9.36 -5.99
C ALA A 333 -21.52 8.42 -6.71
N LYS A 334 -21.03 7.68 -7.72
CA LYS A 334 -21.82 6.68 -8.45
C LYS A 334 -22.29 5.51 -7.59
N PHE A 335 -21.49 5.12 -6.58
CA PHE A 335 -21.90 4.10 -5.62
C PHE A 335 -23.13 4.54 -4.83
N PHE A 336 -23.05 5.71 -4.19
CA PHE A 336 -24.17 6.24 -3.40
C PHE A 336 -25.38 6.68 -4.22
N ASN A 337 -25.19 6.95 -5.51
CA ASN A 337 -26.25 7.29 -6.47
C ASN A 337 -27.18 8.42 -6.00
N ASP A 338 -26.62 9.39 -5.28
CA ASP A 338 -27.35 10.54 -4.75
C ASP A 338 -27.04 11.79 -5.60
N PRO A 339 -28.06 12.48 -6.17
CA PRO A 339 -27.84 13.65 -7.01
C PRO A 339 -27.17 14.83 -6.30
N ALA A 340 -27.46 15.04 -5.01
CA ALA A 340 -26.90 16.15 -4.24
C ALA A 340 -25.43 15.90 -3.90
N LEU A 341 -25.09 14.67 -3.51
CA LEU A 341 -23.71 14.23 -3.33
C LEU A 341 -22.94 14.31 -4.64
N THR A 342 -23.50 13.80 -5.74
CA THR A 342 -22.86 13.81 -7.06
C THR A 342 -22.52 15.23 -7.48
N LYS A 343 -23.47 16.17 -7.35
CA LYS A 343 -23.21 17.58 -7.62
C LYS A 343 -22.09 18.14 -6.73
N ARG A 344 -22.13 17.87 -5.43
CA ARG A 344 -21.12 18.37 -4.48
C ARG A 344 -19.73 17.83 -4.78
N VAL A 345 -19.63 16.55 -5.13
CA VAL A 345 -18.37 15.89 -5.53
C VAL A 345 -17.79 16.57 -6.76
N GLU A 346 -18.59 16.82 -7.80
CA GLU A 346 -18.11 17.52 -9.00
C GLU A 346 -17.69 18.98 -8.69
N ASP A 347 -18.46 19.71 -7.88
CA ASP A 347 -18.11 21.07 -7.46
C ASP A 347 -16.74 21.09 -6.74
N VAL A 348 -16.49 20.12 -5.86
CA VAL A 348 -15.20 19.97 -5.14
C VAL A 348 -14.06 19.59 -6.10
N ILE A 349 -14.29 18.66 -7.03
CA ILE A 349 -13.30 18.28 -8.04
C ILE A 349 -12.88 19.51 -8.85
N VAL A 350 -13.85 20.27 -9.39
CA VAL A 350 -13.57 21.46 -10.19
C VAL A 350 -12.73 22.49 -9.43
N GLU A 351 -13.07 22.75 -8.17
CA GLU A 351 -12.34 23.69 -7.33
C GLU A 351 -10.91 23.23 -7.04
N GLU A 352 -10.73 22.00 -6.52
CA GLU A 352 -9.43 21.49 -6.11
C GLU A 352 -8.50 21.23 -7.30
N LEU A 353 -9.05 20.73 -8.42
CA LEU A 353 -8.28 20.48 -9.64
C LEU A 353 -7.79 21.80 -10.25
N ALA A 354 -8.63 22.85 -10.30
CA ALA A 354 -8.21 24.15 -10.83
C ALA A 354 -7.04 24.74 -10.01
N ILE A 355 -7.08 24.62 -8.69
CA ILE A 355 -6.01 25.08 -7.78
C ILE A 355 -4.73 24.27 -7.99
N ALA A 356 -4.83 22.95 -8.13
CA ALA A 356 -3.68 22.07 -8.33
C ALA A 356 -3.06 22.29 -9.72
N GLU A 357 -3.85 22.31 -10.79
CA GLU A 357 -3.36 22.46 -12.17
C GLU A 357 -2.63 23.78 -12.43
N ALA A 358 -3.11 24.87 -11.83
CA ALA A 358 -2.42 26.16 -11.88
C ALA A 358 -0.97 26.07 -11.34
N GLN A 359 -0.73 25.21 -10.35
CA GLN A 359 0.59 25.01 -9.75
C GLN A 359 1.39 23.94 -10.48
N LEU A 360 0.76 22.83 -10.91
CA LEU A 360 1.40 21.72 -11.60
C LEU A 360 1.99 22.12 -12.95
N THR A 361 1.34 23.06 -13.66
CA THR A 361 1.74 23.49 -15.01
C THR A 361 3.23 23.86 -15.11
N GLN A 362 3.79 24.53 -14.10
CA GLN A 362 5.20 24.95 -14.13
C GLN A 362 6.18 23.76 -14.01
N TYR A 363 5.80 22.75 -13.24
CA TYR A 363 6.62 21.55 -13.02
C TYR A 363 6.49 20.60 -14.20
N ARG A 364 5.27 20.40 -14.71
CA ARG A 364 4.98 19.60 -15.91
C ARG A 364 5.84 20.04 -17.10
N LYS A 365 5.93 21.35 -17.38
CA LYS A 365 6.79 21.90 -18.45
C LYS A 365 8.27 21.52 -18.34
N ARG A 366 8.76 21.21 -17.13
CA ARG A 366 10.17 20.89 -16.86
C ARG A 366 10.43 19.39 -16.75
N LEU A 367 9.36 18.59 -16.68
CA LEU A 367 9.39 17.14 -16.46
C LEU A 367 8.81 16.35 -17.64
N GLU A 368 8.10 17.00 -18.55
CA GLU A 368 7.51 16.37 -19.72
C GLU A 368 8.54 15.61 -20.55
N GLY A 369 8.18 14.37 -20.93
CA GLY A 369 9.03 13.47 -21.71
C GLY A 369 10.11 12.73 -20.91
N LYS A 370 10.25 13.01 -19.60
CA LYS A 370 11.21 12.33 -18.73
C LYS A 370 10.78 10.91 -18.41
N THR A 371 11.76 10.02 -18.26
CA THR A 371 11.55 8.59 -18.01
C THR A 371 11.75 8.21 -16.55
N VAL A 372 10.98 7.24 -16.07
CA VAL A 372 10.95 6.83 -14.66
C VAL A 372 11.00 5.31 -14.51
N PHE A 373 11.79 4.84 -13.54
CA PHE A 373 11.68 3.48 -13.00
C PHE A 373 10.94 3.47 -11.67
N LEU A 374 10.12 2.45 -11.39
CA LEU A 374 9.39 2.31 -10.13
C LEU A 374 9.60 0.95 -9.46
N PHE A 375 10.25 0.92 -8.30
CA PHE A 375 10.46 -0.29 -7.50
C PHE A 375 10.07 -0.06 -6.05
N VAL A 376 8.88 -0.53 -5.67
CA VAL A 376 8.26 -0.25 -4.36
C VAL A 376 7.66 -1.55 -3.82
N GLY A 377 7.04 -1.53 -2.64
CA GLY A 377 6.52 -2.73 -1.95
C GLY A 377 5.55 -3.60 -2.77
N GLY A 378 4.28 -3.19 -2.87
CA GLY A 378 3.24 -4.01 -3.52
C GLY A 378 2.00 -3.24 -3.99
N SER A 379 2.10 -1.93 -4.18
CA SER A 379 0.97 -1.09 -4.60
C SER A 379 1.40 0.21 -5.28
N ARG A 380 2.32 0.96 -4.63
CA ARG A 380 2.68 2.31 -5.07
C ARG A 380 3.38 2.37 -6.42
N ALA A 381 4.07 1.31 -6.86
CA ALA A 381 4.67 1.27 -8.20
C ALA A 381 3.60 1.33 -9.31
N HIS A 382 2.34 1.01 -9.03
CA HIS A 382 1.22 1.27 -9.92
C HIS A 382 0.58 2.63 -9.64
N HIS A 383 0.18 2.92 -8.40
CA HIS A 383 -0.56 4.16 -8.09
C HIS A 383 0.17 5.44 -8.49
N TYR A 384 1.49 5.46 -8.35
CA TYR A 384 2.29 6.63 -8.69
C TYR A 384 2.47 6.81 -10.21
N GLN A 385 2.16 5.81 -11.05
CA GLN A 385 2.24 5.99 -12.50
C GLN A 385 1.27 7.06 -13.00
N GLU A 386 0.05 7.11 -12.44
CA GLU A 386 -0.93 8.15 -12.74
C GLU A 386 -0.39 9.54 -12.35
N LEU A 387 0.21 9.68 -11.16
CA LEU A 387 0.81 10.95 -10.73
C LEU A 387 2.07 11.34 -11.52
N PHE A 388 2.90 10.39 -11.94
CA PHE A 388 4.01 10.69 -12.85
C PHE A 388 3.51 11.12 -14.23
N ALA A 389 2.45 10.48 -14.74
CA ALA A 389 1.81 10.86 -15.99
C ALA A 389 1.13 12.23 -15.91
N ASP A 390 0.62 12.64 -14.75
CA ASP A 390 0.14 14.02 -14.50
C ASP A 390 1.25 15.06 -14.73
N LEU A 391 2.52 14.68 -14.59
CA LEU A 391 3.70 15.51 -14.84
C LEU A 391 4.30 15.32 -16.24
N GLY A 392 3.66 14.52 -17.09
CA GLY A 392 4.16 14.18 -18.43
C GLY A 392 5.35 13.21 -18.41
N MET A 393 5.61 12.54 -17.29
CA MET A 393 6.70 11.58 -17.14
C MET A 393 6.25 10.15 -17.47
N LYS A 394 7.08 9.40 -18.18
CA LYS A 394 6.80 8.04 -18.62
C LYS A 394 7.45 7.00 -17.71
N THR A 395 6.65 6.11 -17.13
CA THR A 395 7.19 4.90 -16.49
C THR A 395 7.61 3.90 -17.57
N ILE A 396 8.88 3.47 -17.54
CA ILE A 396 9.44 2.52 -18.53
C ILE A 396 9.87 1.18 -17.93
N VAL A 397 10.11 1.15 -16.61
CA VAL A 397 10.34 -0.08 -15.85
C VAL A 397 9.58 0.01 -14.53
N ALA A 398 8.83 -1.03 -14.18
CA ALA A 398 8.13 -1.08 -12.90
C ALA A 398 8.20 -2.47 -12.26
N GLY A 399 8.12 -2.53 -10.95
CA GLY A 399 8.21 -3.78 -10.21
C GLY A 399 7.80 -3.64 -8.76
N TYR A 400 7.48 -4.78 -8.18
CA TYR A 400 7.16 -4.88 -6.76
C TYR A 400 8.18 -5.75 -6.02
N GLU A 401 8.40 -5.42 -4.75
CA GLU A 401 9.11 -6.29 -3.84
C GLU A 401 8.32 -7.60 -3.63
N PHE A 402 7.03 -7.50 -3.30
CA PHE A 402 6.27 -8.60 -2.70
C PHE A 402 4.81 -8.72 -3.14
N ALA A 403 4.43 -8.03 -4.21
CA ALA A 403 3.12 -8.19 -4.81
C ALA A 403 2.88 -9.64 -5.26
N HIS A 404 1.61 -9.98 -5.45
CA HIS A 404 1.20 -11.24 -6.05
C HIS A 404 0.83 -11.02 -7.51
N ARG A 405 0.51 -12.10 -8.23
CA ARG A 405 0.12 -12.04 -9.64
C ARG A 405 -1.10 -11.15 -9.86
N ASP A 406 -2.08 -11.19 -8.98
CA ASP A 406 -3.28 -10.34 -9.01
C ASP A 406 -2.97 -8.83 -8.98
N ASP A 407 -1.82 -8.42 -8.46
CA ASP A 407 -1.42 -7.02 -8.46
C ASP A 407 -0.69 -6.58 -9.75
N TYR A 408 -0.12 -7.54 -10.49
CA TYR A 408 0.47 -7.30 -11.81
C TYR A 408 -0.58 -7.46 -12.91
N GLU A 409 -1.27 -8.60 -12.90
CA GLU A 409 -2.12 -9.08 -13.98
C GLU A 409 -3.59 -8.70 -13.77
N GLY A 410 -3.99 -8.45 -12.52
CA GLY A 410 -5.37 -8.20 -12.11
C GLY A 410 -6.02 -9.41 -11.44
N ARG A 411 -7.13 -9.17 -10.74
CA ARG A 411 -7.84 -10.19 -9.92
C ARG A 411 -8.37 -11.37 -10.72
N GLN A 412 -8.53 -11.24 -12.03
CA GLN A 412 -8.84 -12.36 -12.92
C GLN A 412 -7.77 -13.45 -12.93
N ALA A 413 -6.55 -13.15 -12.47
CA ALA A 413 -5.51 -14.15 -12.29
C ALA A 413 -5.73 -15.06 -11.07
N LEU A 414 -6.51 -14.64 -10.06
CA LEU A 414 -6.69 -15.35 -8.78
C LEU A 414 -7.02 -16.85 -8.94
N PRO A 415 -7.96 -17.28 -9.82
CA PRO A 415 -8.28 -18.70 -10.00
C PRO A 415 -7.10 -19.56 -10.48
N ASN A 416 -6.10 -18.93 -11.11
CA ASN A 416 -4.92 -19.60 -11.68
C ASN A 416 -3.69 -19.49 -10.76
N ILE A 417 -3.77 -18.77 -9.64
CA ILE A 417 -2.68 -18.67 -8.67
C ILE A 417 -2.59 -19.95 -7.86
N LYS A 418 -1.45 -20.63 -7.96
CA LYS A 418 -1.14 -21.77 -7.11
C LYS A 418 -0.48 -21.28 -5.83
N VAL A 419 -1.03 -21.65 -4.69
CA VAL A 419 -0.42 -21.38 -3.39
C VAL A 419 0.91 -22.13 -3.30
N ASP A 420 2.01 -21.39 -3.19
CA ASP A 420 3.36 -21.96 -3.05
C ASP A 420 3.52 -22.64 -1.68
N ALA A 421 4.38 -23.67 -1.62
CA ALA A 421 4.64 -24.45 -0.41
C ALA A 421 5.15 -23.58 0.76
N ASP A 422 5.76 -22.44 0.46
CA ASP A 422 6.29 -21.49 1.43
C ASP A 422 5.24 -20.59 2.06
N SER A 423 4.05 -20.49 1.46
CA SER A 423 2.95 -19.65 1.92
C SER A 423 1.71 -20.45 2.34
N ARG A 424 1.69 -21.77 2.13
CA ARG A 424 0.53 -22.64 2.47
C ARG A 424 0.17 -22.71 3.95
N ASN A 425 1.09 -22.33 4.84
CA ASN A 425 0.88 -22.34 6.30
C ASN A 425 0.40 -20.98 6.82
N ILE A 426 0.12 -20.03 5.93
CA ILE A 426 -0.61 -18.81 6.30
C ILE A 426 -2.07 -19.21 6.38
N GLU A 427 -2.69 -18.96 7.53
CA GLU A 427 -4.08 -19.31 7.81
C GLU A 427 -5.02 -18.53 6.87
N GLU A 428 -5.95 -19.25 6.25
CA GLU A 428 -7.13 -18.69 5.59
C GLU A 428 -8.29 -18.85 6.55
N LEU A 429 -9.11 -17.81 6.72
CA LEU A 429 -10.28 -17.88 7.59
C LEU A 429 -11.50 -18.30 6.78
N ASP A 430 -12.26 -19.26 7.32
CA ASP A 430 -13.62 -19.55 6.85
C ASP A 430 -14.57 -18.53 7.47
N VAL A 431 -15.16 -17.66 6.64
CA VAL A 431 -16.02 -16.57 7.09
C VAL A 431 -17.47 -16.88 6.74
N GLU A 432 -18.34 -16.82 7.75
CA GLU A 432 -19.79 -17.00 7.55
C GLU A 432 -20.50 -15.65 7.62
N ARG A 433 -21.65 -15.56 6.91
CA ARG A 433 -22.54 -14.40 6.96
C ARG A 433 -23.07 -14.20 8.36
N ASP A 434 -23.00 -12.97 8.85
CA ASP A 434 -23.58 -12.59 10.13
C ASP A 434 -25.12 -12.61 10.03
N PRO A 435 -25.84 -13.39 10.85
CA PRO A 435 -27.29 -13.54 10.72
C PRO A 435 -28.07 -12.26 11.04
N GLU A 436 -27.49 -11.34 11.81
CA GLU A 436 -28.15 -10.11 12.25
C GLU A 436 -27.63 -8.88 11.52
N ARG A 437 -26.34 -8.88 11.15
CA ARG A 437 -25.64 -7.69 10.63
C ARG A 437 -25.30 -7.78 9.14
N TYR A 438 -25.59 -8.88 8.44
CA TYR A 438 -25.37 -8.98 7.00
C TYR A 438 -26.36 -8.10 6.23
N ASN A 439 -25.88 -7.00 5.65
CA ASN A 439 -26.71 -5.99 4.99
C ASN A 439 -26.04 -5.45 3.70
N PRO A 440 -25.97 -6.26 2.62
CA PRO A 440 -25.43 -5.79 1.35
C PRO A 440 -26.37 -4.84 0.61
N PRO A 441 -25.87 -4.06 -0.36
CA PRO A 441 -26.73 -3.37 -1.32
C PRO A 441 -27.66 -4.36 -2.05
N SER A 442 -28.78 -3.85 -2.57
CA SER A 442 -29.74 -4.69 -3.31
C SER A 442 -29.09 -5.36 -4.54
N ASP A 443 -29.60 -6.53 -4.95
CA ASP A 443 -29.07 -7.26 -6.12
C ASP A 443 -29.05 -6.39 -7.39
N ALA A 444 -30.11 -5.61 -7.62
CA ALA A 444 -30.22 -4.70 -8.76
C ALA A 444 -29.15 -3.58 -8.72
N GLU A 445 -28.83 -3.08 -7.53
CA GLU A 445 -27.79 -2.09 -7.35
C GLU A 445 -26.40 -2.71 -7.55
N MET A 446 -26.15 -3.90 -7.01
CA MET A 446 -24.91 -4.63 -7.24
C MET A 446 -24.70 -4.96 -8.72
N GLU A 447 -25.75 -5.35 -9.45
CA GLU A 447 -25.69 -5.59 -10.88
C GLU A 447 -25.34 -4.31 -11.65
N ARG A 448 -25.99 -3.18 -11.35
CA ARG A 448 -25.65 -1.87 -11.92
C ARG A 448 -24.17 -1.54 -11.70
N LEU A 449 -23.71 -1.64 -10.46
CA LEU A 449 -22.35 -1.28 -10.08
C LEU A 449 -21.29 -2.19 -10.72
N ARG A 450 -21.59 -3.48 -10.93
CA ARG A 450 -20.72 -4.41 -11.67
C ARG A 450 -20.66 -4.06 -13.16
N ASN A 451 -21.80 -3.76 -13.78
CA ASN A 451 -21.86 -3.36 -15.19
C ASN A 451 -21.08 -2.06 -15.46
N GLU A 452 -21.02 -1.15 -14.47
CA GLU A 452 -20.21 0.06 -14.51
C GLU A 452 -18.72 -0.15 -14.14
N ASN A 453 -18.29 -1.39 -13.84
CA ASN A 453 -16.92 -1.74 -13.38
C ASN A 453 -16.47 -0.97 -12.13
N ILE A 454 -17.37 -0.78 -11.17
CA ILE A 454 -17.09 0.02 -9.96
C ILE A 454 -16.58 -0.88 -8.82
N MET A 455 -17.14 -2.09 -8.69
CA MET A 455 -16.99 -2.97 -7.53
C MET A 455 -16.06 -4.14 -7.79
N ASN A 456 -15.34 -4.55 -6.75
CA ASN A 456 -14.54 -5.78 -6.68
C ASN A 456 -13.53 -6.00 -7.82
N ASP A 457 -13.23 -4.94 -8.57
CA ASP A 457 -12.33 -4.95 -9.72
C ASP A 457 -10.99 -4.30 -9.35
N TYR A 458 -9.91 -5.02 -9.69
CA TYR A 458 -8.57 -4.47 -9.75
C TYR A 458 -7.84 -5.14 -10.91
N LYS A 459 -7.50 -4.34 -11.93
CA LYS A 459 -6.91 -4.80 -13.19
C LYS A 459 -5.42 -5.09 -13.11
N GLY A 460 -4.76 -4.78 -11.98
CA GLY A 460 -3.32 -4.91 -11.84
C GLY A 460 -2.56 -3.80 -12.58
N MET A 461 -1.24 -3.79 -12.40
CA MET A 461 -0.34 -2.77 -12.95
C MET A 461 -0.09 -2.92 -14.46
N MET A 462 -0.02 -4.16 -14.95
CA MET A 462 0.43 -4.47 -16.30
C MET A 462 -0.48 -3.91 -17.40
N PRO A 463 -1.83 -3.93 -17.27
CA PRO A 463 -2.70 -3.32 -18.28
C PRO A 463 -2.52 -1.81 -18.44
N ASP A 464 -2.04 -1.13 -17.39
CA ASP A 464 -1.82 0.32 -17.36
C ASP A 464 -0.38 0.72 -17.78
N MET A 465 0.42 -0.25 -18.22
CA MET A 465 1.76 -0.03 -18.79
C MET A 465 1.76 -0.16 -20.32
N GLY A 466 2.47 0.75 -20.98
CA GLY A 466 2.60 0.80 -22.44
C GLY A 466 3.47 -0.31 -23.05
N GLU A 467 3.34 -0.51 -24.37
CA GLU A 467 4.09 -1.52 -25.13
C GLU A 467 5.61 -1.38 -24.95
N GLY A 468 6.33 -2.49 -24.83
CA GLY A 468 7.79 -2.52 -24.72
C GLY A 468 8.34 -2.09 -23.37
N THR A 469 7.50 -1.69 -22.41
CA THR A 469 7.93 -1.42 -21.03
C THR A 469 8.25 -2.71 -20.28
N LEU A 470 9.04 -2.62 -19.21
CA LEU A 470 9.54 -3.80 -18.51
C LEU A 470 8.93 -3.95 -17.11
N LEU A 471 8.45 -5.15 -16.79
CA LEU A 471 8.02 -5.53 -15.45
C LEU A 471 9.05 -6.46 -14.81
N VAL A 472 9.48 -6.15 -13.58
CA VAL A 472 10.46 -6.96 -12.83
C VAL A 472 9.99 -7.21 -11.39
N ASP A 473 9.63 -8.46 -11.08
CA ASP A 473 9.26 -8.86 -9.72
C ASP A 473 10.49 -9.17 -8.86
N ASN A 474 10.50 -8.65 -7.62
CA ASN A 474 11.56 -8.83 -6.64
C ASN A 474 12.95 -8.54 -7.24
N ILE A 475 13.10 -7.33 -7.78
CA ILE A 475 14.33 -6.91 -8.46
C ILE A 475 15.54 -7.08 -7.53
N SER A 476 16.64 -7.62 -8.10
CA SER A 476 17.92 -7.70 -7.41
C SER A 476 18.76 -6.44 -7.62
N HIS A 477 19.76 -6.24 -6.77
CA HIS A 477 20.74 -5.17 -6.97
C HIS A 477 21.44 -5.26 -8.35
N HIS A 478 21.80 -6.47 -8.78
CA HIS A 478 22.42 -6.70 -10.10
C HIS A 478 21.50 -6.31 -11.27
N GLU A 479 20.23 -6.70 -11.19
CA GLU A 479 19.22 -6.36 -12.20
C GLU A 479 19.03 -4.84 -12.29
N LEU A 480 18.92 -4.17 -11.14
CA LEU A 480 18.80 -2.72 -11.09
C LEU A 480 20.00 -2.02 -11.74
N ASP A 481 21.22 -2.46 -11.42
CA ASP A 481 22.46 -1.90 -11.97
C ASP A 481 22.53 -2.00 -13.50
N VAL A 482 22.17 -3.15 -14.08
CA VAL A 482 22.17 -3.34 -15.54
C VAL A 482 21.14 -2.40 -16.18
N LEU A 483 19.92 -2.37 -15.65
CA LEU A 483 18.84 -1.55 -16.21
C LEU A 483 19.15 -0.05 -16.13
N ILE A 484 19.77 0.43 -15.04
CA ILE A 484 20.20 1.83 -14.91
C ILE A 484 21.22 2.18 -15.99
N LYS A 485 22.24 1.34 -16.20
CA LYS A 485 23.31 1.59 -17.17
C LYS A 485 22.80 1.57 -18.61
N ARG A 486 21.89 0.64 -18.91
CA ARG A 486 21.31 0.45 -20.24
C ARG A 486 20.32 1.57 -20.57
N PHE A 487 19.26 1.74 -19.76
CA PHE A 487 18.16 2.64 -20.14
C PHE A 487 18.30 4.07 -19.63
N LYS A 488 19.20 4.35 -18.67
CA LYS A 488 19.53 5.69 -18.16
C LYS A 488 18.29 6.54 -17.83
N PRO A 489 17.43 6.12 -16.89
CA PRO A 489 16.21 6.85 -16.57
C PRO A 489 16.52 8.23 -15.97
N ASP A 490 15.60 9.18 -16.15
CA ASP A 490 15.73 10.53 -15.57
C ASP A 490 15.43 10.57 -14.07
N LEU A 491 14.69 9.58 -13.55
CA LEU A 491 14.36 9.43 -12.13
C LEU A 491 14.09 7.96 -11.80
N ILE A 492 14.42 7.55 -10.58
CA ILE A 492 13.96 6.27 -10.03
C ILE A 492 13.17 6.51 -8.74
N GLY A 493 11.96 5.97 -8.70
CA GLY A 493 11.13 5.88 -7.51
C GLY A 493 11.40 4.56 -6.78
N SER A 494 12.04 4.61 -5.61
CA SER A 494 12.37 3.39 -4.86
C SER A 494 12.38 3.58 -3.32
N GLY A 495 13.12 2.74 -2.59
CA GLY A 495 13.26 2.77 -1.13
C GLY A 495 14.63 3.28 -0.66
N ILE A 496 14.80 3.35 0.67
CA ILE A 496 16.03 3.86 1.30
C ILE A 496 17.28 3.04 0.96
N LYS A 497 17.11 1.72 0.75
CA LYS A 497 18.22 0.78 0.50
C LYS A 497 18.87 1.06 -0.87
N ASP A 498 18.05 1.42 -1.85
CA ASP A 498 18.49 1.63 -3.23
C ASP A 498 18.88 3.09 -3.48
N LYS A 499 18.30 4.04 -2.74
CA LYS A 499 18.48 5.49 -2.96
C LYS A 499 19.91 5.89 -3.24
N TYR A 500 20.83 5.57 -2.33
CA TYR A 500 22.20 6.04 -2.44
C TYR A 500 23.02 5.28 -3.48
N VAL A 501 22.65 4.03 -3.80
CA VAL A 501 23.24 3.29 -4.91
C VAL A 501 22.85 3.95 -6.23
N ILE A 502 21.55 4.24 -6.40
CA ILE A 502 21.02 4.93 -7.57
C ILE A 502 21.66 6.31 -7.75
N GLU A 503 21.72 7.12 -6.69
CA GLU A 503 22.31 8.46 -6.75
C GLU A 503 23.82 8.42 -7.06
N LYS A 504 24.52 7.34 -6.73
CA LYS A 504 25.91 7.12 -7.13
C LYS A 504 26.09 6.78 -8.61
N PHE A 505 25.05 6.33 -9.31
CA PHE A 505 25.03 6.28 -10.78
C PHE A 505 24.77 7.65 -11.42
N GLY A 506 24.57 8.70 -10.62
CA GLY A 506 24.22 10.03 -11.10
C GLY A 506 22.76 10.17 -11.52
N VAL A 507 21.91 9.24 -11.09
CA VAL A 507 20.48 9.25 -11.36
C VAL A 507 19.73 9.74 -10.11
N PRO A 508 18.82 10.73 -10.23
CA PRO A 508 18.01 11.17 -9.10
C PRO A 508 17.12 10.03 -8.57
N CYS A 509 17.04 9.89 -7.24
CA CYS A 509 16.14 8.92 -6.60
C CYS A 509 15.11 9.63 -5.69
N LYS A 510 13.82 9.32 -5.90
CA LYS A 510 12.73 9.71 -5.00
C LYS A 510 12.31 8.51 -4.16
N GLN A 511 12.36 8.64 -2.83
CA GLN A 511 11.84 7.58 -1.97
C GLN A 511 10.31 7.59 -1.99
N LEU A 512 9.68 6.49 -2.43
CA LEU A 512 8.23 6.34 -2.48
C LEU A 512 7.65 5.60 -1.27
N HIS A 513 8.48 5.18 -0.32
CA HIS A 513 8.03 4.59 0.95
C HIS A 513 7.87 5.63 2.07
N ASN A 514 8.91 6.43 2.32
CA ASN A 514 8.95 7.45 3.38
C ASN A 514 8.87 8.89 2.84
N TYR A 515 8.72 9.07 1.53
CA TYR A 515 8.59 10.36 0.85
C TYR A 515 9.81 11.27 0.95
N ASP A 516 11.00 10.71 1.22
CA ASP A 516 12.19 11.47 1.61
C ASP A 516 11.86 12.49 2.72
N TYR A 517 11.08 12.05 3.71
CA TYR A 517 10.64 12.86 4.85
C TYR A 517 9.69 14.01 4.51
N GLY A 518 9.19 14.08 3.26
CA GLY A 518 8.17 15.03 2.80
C GLY A 518 6.72 14.53 2.99
N GLY A 519 5.85 14.90 2.05
CA GLY A 519 4.42 14.56 2.08
C GLY A 519 3.53 15.68 2.64
N PRO A 520 2.19 15.51 2.61
CA PRO A 520 1.50 14.38 1.97
C PRO A 520 1.68 14.40 0.45
N PHE A 521 1.56 13.23 -0.19
CA PHE A 521 1.57 13.06 -1.64
C PHE A 521 0.24 12.53 -2.18
N ALA A 522 -0.63 12.00 -1.32
CA ALA A 522 -2.03 11.81 -1.66
C ALA A 522 -2.75 13.15 -1.80
N GLY A 523 -3.79 13.16 -2.62
CA GLY A 523 -4.63 14.33 -2.78
C GLY A 523 -4.22 15.30 -3.86
N PHE A 524 -5.08 16.29 -4.10
CA PHE A 524 -4.80 17.39 -5.02
C PHE A 524 -3.61 18.23 -4.54
N ARG A 525 -3.54 18.52 -3.24
CA ARG A 525 -2.38 19.21 -2.63
C ARG A 525 -1.13 18.34 -2.65
N GLY A 526 -1.29 17.05 -2.41
CA GLY A 526 -0.17 16.12 -2.43
C GLY A 526 0.48 15.97 -3.80
N ALA A 527 -0.30 16.02 -4.88
CA ALA A 527 0.23 16.04 -6.24
C ALA A 527 1.16 17.24 -6.47
N VAL A 528 0.81 18.43 -5.96
CA VAL A 528 1.66 19.63 -6.06
C VAL A 528 2.93 19.48 -5.23
N ASN A 529 2.83 18.98 -3.99
CA ASN A 529 4.00 18.70 -3.15
C ASN A 529 4.95 17.72 -3.83
N PHE A 530 4.41 16.65 -4.42
CA PHE A 530 5.16 15.66 -5.15
C PHE A 530 5.86 16.25 -6.38
N ALA A 531 5.14 17.05 -7.17
CA ALA A 531 5.68 17.71 -8.36
C ALA A 531 6.89 18.60 -8.02
N LYS A 532 6.77 19.38 -6.94
CA LYS A 532 7.86 20.22 -6.42
C LYS A 532 9.08 19.38 -6.03
N ASP A 533 8.86 18.28 -5.30
CA ASP A 533 9.92 17.39 -4.85
C ASP A 533 10.63 16.67 -6.01
N VAL A 534 9.87 16.21 -7.01
CA VAL A 534 10.40 15.56 -8.21
C VAL A 534 11.18 16.55 -9.06
N ASP A 535 10.63 17.74 -9.33
CA ASP A 535 11.30 18.78 -10.09
C ASP A 535 12.63 19.20 -9.44
N LEU A 536 12.62 19.44 -8.13
CA LEU A 536 13.84 19.79 -7.39
C LEU A 536 14.93 18.72 -7.53
N ARG A 537 14.55 17.44 -7.61
CA ARG A 537 15.48 16.32 -7.76
C ARG A 537 15.99 16.23 -9.19
N VAL A 538 15.10 16.11 -10.16
CA VAL A 538 15.46 15.91 -11.56
C VAL A 538 16.30 17.08 -12.08
N ASN A 539 15.92 18.31 -11.70
CA ASN A 539 16.56 19.53 -12.17
C ASN A 539 17.60 20.12 -11.19
N SER A 540 18.09 19.34 -10.22
CA SER A 540 19.15 19.81 -9.31
C SER A 540 20.43 20.11 -10.08
N PRO A 541 21.09 21.27 -9.87
CA PRO A 541 22.38 21.54 -10.52
C PRO A 541 23.48 20.58 -10.08
N THR A 542 23.31 19.90 -8.94
CA THR A 542 24.27 18.93 -8.38
C THR A 542 24.68 17.86 -9.39
N TRP A 543 23.75 17.40 -10.24
CA TRP A 543 24.02 16.34 -11.23
C TRP A 543 25.04 16.76 -12.29
N GLN A 544 25.18 18.07 -12.55
CA GLN A 544 26.16 18.60 -13.50
C GLN A 544 27.59 18.60 -12.95
N TYR A 545 27.76 18.43 -11.63
CA TYR A 545 29.05 18.47 -10.93
C TYR A 545 29.56 17.09 -10.51
N ILE A 546 29.00 16.00 -11.06
CA ILE A 546 29.48 14.63 -10.76
C ILE A 546 30.86 14.38 -11.35
N LYS A 547 31.06 14.77 -12.62
CA LYS A 547 32.36 14.62 -13.28
C LYS A 547 33.29 15.72 -12.80
N ALA A 548 34.46 15.34 -12.29
CA ALA A 548 35.46 16.32 -11.89
C ALA A 548 35.98 17.09 -13.12
N PRO A 549 36.33 18.37 -12.99
CA PRO A 549 36.79 19.18 -14.12
C PRO A 549 38.17 18.76 -14.66
N TRP A 550 38.88 17.86 -13.98
CA TRP A 550 40.17 17.32 -14.41
C TRP A 550 40.08 15.93 -15.07
N ASP A 551 38.89 15.32 -15.11
CA ASP A 551 38.57 14.10 -15.85
C ASP A 551 37.92 14.44 -17.19
#